data_AF-A0A7Y5FKV1-F1
#
_entry.id   AF-A0A7Y5FKV1-F1
#
_cell.length_a   1.000
_cell.length_b   1.000
_cell.length_c   1.000
_cell.angle_alpha   90.00
_cell.angle_beta   90.00
_cell.angle_gamma   90.00
#
_symmetry.space_group_name_H-M   'P 1'
#
loop_
_entity.id
_entity.type
_entity.pdbx_description
1 polymer ?
#
loop_
_entity_poly.entity_id
_entity_poly.type
_entity_poly.pdbx_seq_one_letter_code
_entity_poly.pdbx_strand_id
1 'polypeptide(L)'
;MQNEPIEVTFKVTAVFEKLGVPHLIGGSLASTLHGMVRTTQDSDIVAAMRLEHLRPFVSVLQDEFYIDEEMIAESIQHCSNVNIIDLESMFKVDIFIPRSKADIYL
;
A
#
# COMPACT_ATOMS: atom_id res chain seq x y z
N MET A 1 2.97 -9.19 19.16
CA MET A 1 3.03 -10.45 18.40
C MET A 1 3.38 -9.96 17.02
N GLN A 2 4.52 -10.33 16.44
CA GLN A 2 4.92 -9.77 15.14
C GLN A 2 3.76 -9.93 14.14
N ASN A 3 3.26 -8.81 13.60
CA ASN A 3 2.21 -8.85 12.57
C ASN A 3 2.73 -9.68 11.40
N GLU A 4 1.93 -10.64 10.93
CA GLU A 4 2.31 -11.41 9.75
C GLU A 4 2.20 -10.51 8.50
N PRO A 5 3.01 -10.73 7.45
CA PRO A 5 2.96 -9.95 6.20
C PRO A 5 1.55 -9.72 5.65
N ILE A 6 0.71 -10.75 5.73
CA ILE A 6 -0.67 -10.71 5.25
C ILE A 6 -1.56 -9.77 6.07
N GLU A 7 -1.36 -9.70 7.39
CA GLU A 7 -2.10 -8.83 8.28
C GLU A 7 -1.75 -7.37 8.02
N VAL A 8 -0.46 -7.06 7.84
CA VAL A 8 0.02 -5.72 7.51
C VAL A 8 -0.58 -5.25 6.18
N THR A 9 -0.55 -6.10 5.14
CA THR A 9 -1.18 -5.77 3.86
C THR A 9 -2.68 -5.53 4.01
N PHE A 10 -3.39 -6.37 4.78
CA PHE A 10 -4.82 -6.19 5.00
C PHE A 10 -5.17 -4.92 5.77
N LYS A 11 -4.33 -4.48 6.71
CA LYS A 11 -4.50 -3.18 7.37
C LYS A 11 -4.49 -2.04 6.35
N VAL A 12 -3.50 -2.03 5.45
CA VAL A 12 -3.37 -0.97 4.42
C VAL A 12 -4.54 -1.00 3.43
N THR A 13 -4.91 -2.18 2.91
CA THR A 13 -6.03 -2.30 1.96
C THR A 13 -7.38 -1.96 2.60
N ALA A 14 -7.59 -2.27 3.88
CA ALA A 14 -8.79 -1.86 4.60
C ALA A 14 -8.93 -0.32 4.68
N VAL A 15 -7.83 0.42 4.75
CA VAL A 15 -7.88 1.89 4.67
C VAL A 15 -8.25 2.35 3.26
N PHE A 16 -7.69 1.74 2.22
CA PHE A 16 -8.09 2.03 0.83
C PHE A 16 -9.59 1.78 0.60
N GLU A 17 -10.14 0.65 1.06
CA GLU A 17 -11.57 0.36 0.98
C GLU A 17 -12.42 1.42 1.68
N LYS A 18 -12.07 1.79 2.92
CA LYS A 18 -12.80 2.82 3.70
C LYS A 18 -12.78 4.19 3.02
N LEU A 19 -11.71 4.51 2.31
CA LEU A 19 -11.56 5.77 1.58
C LEU A 19 -12.13 5.72 0.16
N GLY A 20 -12.66 4.57 -0.29
CA GLY A 20 -13.15 4.39 -1.65
C GLY A 20 -12.04 4.49 -2.72
N VAL A 21 -10.82 4.08 -2.36
CA VAL A 21 -9.65 4.05 -3.24
C VAL A 21 -9.60 2.68 -3.94
N PRO A 22 -9.84 2.64 -5.26
CA PRO A 22 -9.65 1.39 -6.01
C PRO A 22 -8.19 0.96 -5.91
N HIS A 23 -7.97 -0.32 -5.62
CA HIS A 23 -6.64 -0.87 -5.46
C HIS A 23 -6.59 -2.36 -5.82
N LEU A 24 -5.38 -2.87 -6.01
CA LEU A 24 -5.09 -4.27 -6.29
C LEU A 24 -3.81 -4.68 -5.56
N ILE A 25 -3.86 -5.81 -4.87
CA ILE A 25 -2.66 -6.44 -4.29
C ILE A 25 -1.90 -7.13 -5.44
N GLY A 26 -0.64 -6.78 -5.62
CA GLY A 26 0.26 -7.35 -6.62
C GLY A 26 1.39 -8.19 -6.01
N GLY A 27 2.43 -8.42 -6.81
CA GLY A 27 3.71 -8.87 -6.31
C GLY A 27 3.81 -10.33 -5.84
N SER A 28 4.78 -10.56 -4.96
CA SER A 28 5.07 -11.85 -4.34
C SER A 28 3.94 -12.31 -3.41
N LEU A 29 3.22 -11.40 -2.75
CA LEU A 29 2.09 -11.73 -1.88
C LEU A 29 0.89 -12.25 -2.68
N ALA A 30 0.53 -11.61 -3.81
CA ALA A 30 -0.46 -12.15 -4.73
C ALA A 30 -0.04 -13.53 -5.26
N SER A 31 1.25 -13.72 -5.57
CA SER A 31 1.81 -15.00 -6.00
C SER A 31 1.81 -16.07 -4.91
N THR A 32 1.97 -15.66 -3.64
CA THR A 32 1.95 -16.55 -2.45
C THR A 32 0.53 -17.03 -2.16
N LEU A 33 -0.47 -16.15 -2.29
CA LEU A 33 -1.89 -16.52 -2.30
C LEU A 33 -2.21 -17.56 -3.41
N HIS A 34 -1.46 -17.54 -4.51
CA HIS A 34 -1.55 -18.50 -5.61
C HIS A 34 -0.53 -19.66 -5.55
N GLY A 35 0.11 -19.90 -4.40
CA GLY A 35 0.91 -21.10 -4.15
C GLY A 35 2.37 -21.05 -4.60
N MET A 36 2.89 -19.89 -5.02
CA MET A 36 4.33 -19.71 -5.30
C MET A 36 5.01 -18.96 -4.15
N VAL A 37 5.76 -19.69 -3.33
CA VAL A 37 6.55 -19.13 -2.23
C VAL A 37 7.67 -18.26 -2.80
N ARG A 38 7.55 -16.93 -2.70
CA ARG A 38 8.66 -16.00 -2.89
C ARG A 38 8.96 -15.31 -1.56
N THR A 39 10.20 -15.43 -1.12
CA THR A 39 10.74 -14.77 0.07
C THR A 39 11.14 -13.32 -0.25
N THR A 40 10.18 -12.46 -0.59
CA THR A 40 10.42 -11.01 -0.48
C THR A 40 9.56 -10.49 0.68
N GLN A 41 10.19 -9.70 1.55
CA GLN A 41 9.56 -9.11 2.73
C GLN A 41 8.89 -7.78 2.36
N ASP A 42 8.05 -7.82 1.34
CA ASP A 42 7.26 -6.68 0.89
C ASP A 42 5.94 -7.11 0.28
N SER A 43 4.99 -6.18 0.27
CA SER A 43 3.73 -6.30 -0.46
C SER A 43 3.63 -5.14 -1.44
N ASP A 44 3.41 -5.47 -2.71
CA ASP A 44 3.11 -4.48 -3.74
C ASP A 44 1.60 -4.24 -3.78
N ILE A 45 1.18 -2.97 -3.77
CA ILE A 45 -0.22 -2.58 -3.93
C ILE A 45 -0.30 -1.48 -4.97
N VAL A 46 -1.11 -1.67 -6.01
CA VAL A 46 -1.46 -0.58 -6.92
C VAL A 46 -2.69 0.11 -6.34
N ALA A 47 -2.67 1.43 -6.14
CA ALA A 47 -3.78 2.18 -5.57
C ALA A 47 -4.01 3.50 -6.31
N ALA A 48 -5.24 3.74 -6.81
CA ALA A 48 -5.62 4.99 -7.47
C ALA A 48 -5.88 6.12 -6.46
N MET A 49 -4.84 6.44 -5.68
CA MET A 49 -4.84 7.53 -4.72
C MET A 49 -4.93 8.89 -5.42
N ARG A 50 -5.54 9.86 -4.72
CA ARG A 50 -5.68 11.26 -5.09
C ARG A 50 -5.32 12.09 -3.86
N LEU A 51 -4.96 13.36 -4.05
CA LEU A 51 -4.54 14.24 -2.94
C LEU A 51 -5.61 14.36 -1.84
N GLU A 52 -6.89 14.25 -2.19
CA GLU A 52 -7.99 14.25 -1.21
C GLU A 52 -7.97 13.04 -0.25
N HIS A 53 -7.35 11.93 -0.65
CA HIS A 53 -7.21 10.74 0.19
C HIS A 53 -5.97 10.79 1.08
N LEU A 54 -5.00 11.66 0.80
CA LEU A 54 -3.69 11.69 1.48
C LEU A 54 -3.85 11.85 3.00
N ARG A 55 -4.48 12.95 3.43
CA ARG A 55 -4.65 13.23 4.87
C ARG A 55 -5.44 12.13 5.59
N PRO A 56 -6.61 11.69 5.09
CA PRO A 56 -7.31 10.56 5.69
C PRO A 56 -6.46 9.29 5.79
N PHE A 57 -5.69 8.96 4.75
CA PHE A 57 -4.82 7.79 4.71
C PHE A 57 -3.72 7.86 5.77
N VAL A 58 -2.97 8.96 5.81
CA VAL A 58 -1.90 9.20 6.80
C VAL A 58 -2.47 9.18 8.21
N SER A 59 -3.61 9.85 8.45
CA SER A 59 -4.19 9.96 9.78
C SER A 59 -4.57 8.62 10.43
N VAL A 60 -4.89 7.61 9.63
CA VAL A 60 -5.30 6.28 10.11
C VAL A 60 -4.08 5.39 10.38
N LEU A 61 -2.97 5.59 9.67
CA LEU A 61 -1.83 4.67 9.68
C LEU A 61 -0.58 5.20 10.40
N GLN A 62 -0.46 6.51 10.60
CA GLN A 62 0.76 7.17 11.13
C GLN A 62 1.24 6.65 12.50
N ASP A 63 0.35 6.09 13.32
CA ASP A 63 0.73 5.57 14.65
C ASP A 63 1.35 4.17 14.58
N GLU A 64 1.05 3.40 13.52
CA GLU A 64 1.51 2.02 13.32
C GLU A 64 2.57 1.91 12.22
N PHE A 65 2.65 2.91 11.34
CA PHE A 65 3.52 2.91 10.17
C PHE A 65 4.44 4.12 10.15
N TYR A 66 5.68 3.90 9.72
CA TYR A 66 6.54 4.96 9.22
C TYR A 66 5.97 5.47 7.89
N ILE A 67 5.63 6.76 7.86
CA ILE A 67 5.00 7.44 6.73
C ILE A 67 5.67 8.79 6.52
N ASP A 68 6.01 9.09 5.27
CA ASP A 68 6.40 10.43 4.82
C ASP A 68 5.27 11.02 3.97
N GLU A 69 4.52 11.98 4.54
CA GLU A 69 3.36 12.59 3.87
C GLU A 69 3.76 13.35 2.60
N GLU A 70 4.94 13.99 2.60
CA GLU A 70 5.43 14.75 1.44
C GLU A 70 5.77 13.80 0.29
N MET A 71 6.44 12.68 0.58
CA MET A 71 6.73 11.66 -0.43
C MET A 71 5.45 11.04 -1.02
N ILE A 72 4.43 10.76 -0.20
CA ILE A 72 3.15 10.25 -0.74
C ILE A 72 2.50 11.31 -1.64
N ALA A 73 2.51 12.58 -1.23
CA ALA A 73 1.97 13.67 -2.03
C ALA A 73 2.66 13.79 -3.39
N GLU A 74 3.99 13.75 -3.42
CA GLU A 74 4.80 13.75 -4.63
C GLU A 74 4.46 12.54 -5.51
N SER A 75 4.37 11.34 -4.93
CA SER A 75 4.05 10.13 -5.70
C SER A 75 2.65 10.15 -6.29
N ILE A 76 1.67 10.77 -5.61
CA ILE A 76 0.33 11.01 -6.17
C ILE A 76 0.42 11.96 -7.37
N GLN A 77 1.16 13.06 -7.25
CA GLN A 77 1.27 14.06 -8.30
C GLN A 77 2.01 13.54 -9.54
N HIS A 78 3.04 12.71 -9.32
CA HIS A 78 3.89 12.18 -10.38
C HIS A 78 3.47 10.80 -10.89
N CYS A 79 2.41 10.21 -10.32
CA CYS A 79 1.96 8.85 -10.64
C CYS A 79 3.13 7.84 -10.56
N SER A 80 3.86 7.91 -9.45
CA SER A 80 5.02 7.06 -9.15
C SER A 80 4.70 6.11 -7.99
N ASN A 81 5.73 5.58 -7.32
CA ASN A 81 5.57 4.70 -6.17
C ASN A 81 6.09 5.36 -4.90
N VAL A 82 5.64 4.85 -3.76
CA VAL A 82 6.09 5.20 -2.42
C VAL A 82 6.01 3.96 -1.56
N ASN A 83 6.78 3.88 -0.49
CA ASN A 83 6.64 2.81 0.49
C ASN A 83 6.26 3.35 1.87
N ILE A 84 5.61 2.50 2.64
CA ILE A 84 5.35 2.68 4.07
C ILE A 84 5.85 1.43 4.80
N ILE A 85 6.24 1.58 6.06
CA ILE A 85 6.84 0.48 6.83
C ILE A 85 6.08 0.30 8.13
N ASP A 86 5.55 -0.91 8.38
CA ASP A 86 4.93 -1.26 9.66
C ASP A 86 5.99 -1.27 10.77
N LEU A 87 5.79 -0.51 11.83
CA LEU A 87 6.80 -0.27 12.86
C LEU A 87 7.04 -1.48 13.77
N GLU A 88 6.08 -2.41 13.89
CA GLU A 88 6.21 -3.60 14.74
C GLU A 88 6.98 -4.73 14.03
N SER A 89 6.62 -5.01 12.78
CA SER A 89 7.16 -6.10 11.98
C SER A 89 8.33 -5.68 11.07
N MET A 90 8.53 -4.38 10.87
CA MET A 90 9.41 -3.80 9.85
C MET A 90 9.04 -4.23 8.41
N PHE A 91 7.81 -4.71 8.21
CA PHE A 91 7.33 -5.12 6.91
C PHE A 91 7.04 -3.90 6.03
N LYS A 92 7.55 -3.94 4.80
CA LYS A 92 7.42 -2.85 3.83
C LYS A 92 6.21 -3.07 2.93
N VAL A 93 5.42 -2.02 2.72
CA VAL A 93 4.34 -2.01 1.74
C VAL A 93 4.68 -0.99 0.66
N ASP A 94 4.89 -1.46 -0.56
CA ASP A 94 5.14 -0.62 -1.73
C ASP A 94 3.79 -0.27 -2.39
N ILE A 95 3.51 1.02 -2.53
CA ILE A 95 2.28 1.57 -3.09
C ILE A 95 2.61 2.21 -4.43
N PHE A 96 2.05 1.65 -5.51
CA PHE A 96 2.18 2.16 -6.88
C PHE A 96 0.94 2.97 -7.25
N ILE A 97 1.15 4.19 -7.73
CA ILE A 97 0.06 5.10 -8.07
C ILE A 97 -0.06 5.15 -9.59
N PRO A 98 -1.12 4.56 -10.17
CA PRO A 98 -1.33 4.54 -11.60
C PRO A 98 -1.76 5.92 -12.12
N ARG A 99 -1.57 6.16 -13.42
CA ARG A 99 -2.03 7.39 -14.08
C ARG A 99 -3.55 7.50 -14.15
N SER A 100 -4.25 6.38 -14.20
CA SER A 100 -5.70 6.34 -14.19
C SER A 100 -6.23 5.12 -13.44
N LYS A 101 -7.50 5.19 -13.00
CA LYS A 101 -8.19 4.04 -12.40
C LYS A 101 -8.27 2.82 -13.34
N ALA A 102 -8.30 3.04 -14.65
CA ALA A 102 -8.36 1.96 -15.63
C ALA A 102 -7.08 1.12 -15.65
N ASP A 103 -5.94 1.73 -15.32
CA ASP A 103 -4.63 1.07 -15.34
C ASP A 103 -4.42 0.13 -14.13
N ILE A 104 -5.37 0.03 -13.21
CA ILE A 104 -5.32 -0.96 -12.11
C ILE A 104 -5.61 -2.38 -12.61
N TYR A 105 -6.39 -2.51 -13.69
CA TYR A 105 -6.88 -3.79 -14.19
C TYR A 105 -6.12 -4.31 -15.44
N LEU A 106 -5.02 -3.64 -15.82
CA LEU A 106 -4.22 -3.92 -17.00
C LEU A 106 -2.81 -4.37 -16.59
#